data_AF-A0A950ZYC0-F1
#
_entry.id   AF-A0A950ZYC0-F1
#
_cell.length_a   1.000
_cell.length_b   1.000
_cell.length_c   1.000
_cell.angle_alpha   90.00
_cell.angle_beta   90.00
_cell.angle_gamma   90.00
#
_symmetry.space_group_name_H-M   'P 1'
#
loop_
_entity.id
_entity.type
_entity.pdbx_description
1 polymer ?
#
loop_
_entity_poly.entity_id
_entity_poly.type
_entity_poly.pdbx_seq_one_letter_code
_entity_poly.pdbx_strand_id
1 'polypeptide(L)'
;MASDDDRRVYGPGSFMHLDVRSSYAGLTSPNTPQEYALTLARQFPLDERTPEDQPKPAIALADYGLQSVVKMAVACSRSGVEHMCGLHLRIVPEASWHRWAEQVCELIPIAGDEEAWLSLVALHNRGHLSGTDLRGPRLDLQDLEELCRGELLCLSGPPLVGVLSPSLERCADPTNPVEAFVHVRRLRELFPDRFYLELAYSAERTGLAGGGPGRRPVASAVAARPNHLQVKSKILIVDKYPEAIE
;
A
#
# COMPACT_ATOMS: atom_id res chain seq x y z
N MET A 1 33.76 0.20 -17.01
CA MET A 1 32.82 1.27 -17.41
C MET A 1 31.58 0.59 -17.96
N ALA A 2 30.59 0.33 -17.11
CA ALA A 2 29.27 -0.11 -17.57
C ALA A 2 28.60 1.12 -18.21
N SER A 3 28.09 0.97 -19.43
CA SER A 3 27.43 2.03 -20.18
C SER A 3 26.21 2.52 -19.42
N ASP A 4 26.11 3.84 -19.28
CA ASP A 4 25.04 4.57 -18.59
C ASP A 4 23.68 4.52 -19.33
N ASP A 5 23.59 3.69 -20.37
CA ASP A 5 22.45 3.58 -21.30
C ASP A 5 21.49 2.42 -20.93
N ASP A 6 21.81 1.64 -19.90
CA ASP A 6 21.12 0.39 -19.53
C ASP A 6 19.96 0.58 -18.52
N ARG A 7 19.59 1.82 -18.20
CA ARG A 7 18.79 2.12 -16.99
C ARG A 7 17.36 2.63 -17.18
N ARG A 8 16.81 2.65 -18.39
CA ARG A 8 15.41 3.08 -18.59
C ARG A 8 14.68 2.24 -19.62
N VAL A 9 14.47 0.97 -19.27
CA VAL A 9 13.62 0.07 -20.05
C VAL A 9 12.16 0.55 -20.06
N TYR A 10 11.75 1.26 -19.01
CA TYR A 10 10.55 2.08 -19.07
C TYR A 10 10.95 3.54 -19.21
N GLY A 11 10.38 4.23 -20.20
CA GLY A 11 10.67 5.62 -20.45
C GLY A 11 10.36 6.52 -19.24
N PRO A 12 10.86 7.77 -19.24
CA PRO A 12 10.49 8.76 -18.23
C PRO A 12 8.96 8.80 -18.03
N GLY A 13 8.50 8.61 -16.79
CA GLY A 13 7.07 8.59 -16.46
C GLY A 13 6.44 7.20 -16.32
N SER A 14 7.23 6.13 -16.38
CA SER A 14 6.77 4.79 -16.01
C SER A 14 6.34 4.70 -14.55
N PHE A 15 5.25 3.97 -14.29
CA PHE A 15 4.65 3.90 -12.98
C PHE A 15 4.11 2.50 -12.70
N MET A 16 4.27 2.04 -11.46
CA MET A 16 3.78 0.76 -10.97
C MET A 16 2.81 0.99 -9.82
N HIS A 17 1.66 0.33 -9.86
CA HIS A 17 0.72 0.35 -8.75
C HIS A 17 1.11 -0.72 -7.72
N LEU A 18 1.40 -0.28 -6.49
CA LEU A 18 1.80 -1.15 -5.36
C LEU A 18 0.71 -1.32 -4.29
N ASP A 19 -0.31 -0.45 -4.29
CA ASP A 19 -1.56 -0.64 -3.55
C ASP A 19 -2.70 -0.73 -4.59
N VAL A 20 -3.04 -1.96 -4.96
CA VAL A 20 -4.22 -2.27 -5.76
C VAL A 20 -5.12 -3.24 -5.02
N ARG A 21 -6.41 -2.91 -4.95
CA ARG A 21 -7.45 -3.78 -4.40
C ARG A 21 -8.35 -4.32 -5.50
N SER A 22 -8.66 -5.60 -5.45
CA SER A 22 -9.59 -6.28 -6.33
C SER A 22 -11.00 -6.37 -5.74
N SER A 23 -11.92 -6.92 -6.51
CA SER A 23 -13.28 -7.24 -6.07
C SER A 23 -13.36 -8.22 -4.91
N TYR A 24 -12.25 -8.87 -4.53
CA TYR A 24 -12.15 -9.70 -3.34
C TYR A 24 -11.93 -8.90 -2.04
N ALA A 25 -11.55 -7.63 -2.11
CA ALA A 25 -11.41 -6.75 -0.95
C ALA A 25 -12.77 -6.19 -0.44
N GLY A 26 -13.77 -7.04 -0.23
CA GLY A 26 -15.00 -6.64 0.46
C GLY A 26 -15.76 -5.47 -0.19
N LEU A 27 -15.90 -5.48 -1.52
CA LEU A 27 -16.60 -4.46 -2.32
C LEU A 27 -15.90 -3.09 -2.41
N THR A 28 -14.63 -2.95 -2.00
CA THR A 28 -13.90 -1.67 -2.15
C THR A 28 -13.42 -1.41 -3.57
N SER A 29 -13.44 -2.41 -4.45
CA SER A 29 -13.09 -2.28 -5.87
C SER A 29 -14.08 -3.05 -6.73
N PRO A 30 -14.51 -2.51 -7.88
CA PRO A 30 -15.36 -3.23 -8.81
C PRO A 30 -14.56 -4.20 -9.69
N ASN A 31 -13.23 -4.08 -9.76
CA ASN A 31 -12.42 -4.77 -10.76
C ASN A 31 -11.89 -6.11 -10.24
N THR A 32 -11.99 -7.13 -11.07
CA THR A 32 -11.39 -8.46 -10.85
C THR A 32 -9.88 -8.43 -11.08
N PRO A 33 -9.13 -9.41 -10.52
CA PRO A 33 -7.71 -9.60 -10.85
C PRO A 33 -7.44 -9.71 -12.35
N GLN A 34 -8.33 -10.37 -13.10
CA GLN A 34 -8.23 -10.52 -14.56
C GLN A 34 -8.31 -9.18 -15.29
N GLU A 35 -9.24 -8.31 -14.88
CA GLU A 35 -9.40 -6.98 -15.49
C GLU A 35 -8.17 -6.10 -15.24
N TYR A 36 -7.56 -6.15 -14.05
CA TYR A 36 -6.31 -5.43 -13.77
C TYR A 36 -5.16 -5.90 -14.67
N ALA A 37 -4.89 -7.21 -14.70
CA ALA A 37 -3.80 -7.77 -15.51
C ALA A 37 -3.98 -7.43 -17.00
N LEU A 38 -5.20 -7.61 -17.54
CA LEU A 38 -5.51 -7.30 -18.94
C LEU A 38 -5.37 -5.80 -19.24
N THR A 39 -5.82 -4.93 -18.34
CA THR A 39 -5.72 -3.49 -18.52
C THR A 39 -4.27 -3.05 -18.55
N LEU A 40 -3.43 -3.58 -17.65
CA LEU A 40 -2.01 -3.24 -17.60
C LEU A 40 -1.26 -3.75 -18.85
N ALA A 41 -1.53 -4.99 -19.28
CA ALA A 41 -0.95 -5.54 -20.50
C ALA A 41 -1.33 -4.74 -21.75
N ARG A 42 -2.54 -4.15 -21.80
CA ARG A 42 -2.95 -3.26 -22.90
C ARG A 42 -2.25 -1.90 -22.86
N GLN A 43 -1.86 -1.41 -21.68
CA GLN A 43 -1.12 -0.16 -21.54
C GLN A 43 0.35 -0.32 -21.94
N PHE A 44 0.91 -1.52 -21.72
CA PHE A 44 2.29 -1.87 -22.02
C PHE A 44 2.32 -3.13 -22.90
N PRO A 45 1.90 -3.04 -24.17
CA PRO A 45 1.84 -4.20 -25.05
C PRO A 45 3.25 -4.76 -25.27
N LEU A 46 3.43 -6.03 -24.91
CA LEU A 46 4.61 -6.82 -25.26
C LEU A 46 4.30 -7.55 -26.58
N ASP A 47 5.18 -7.44 -27.57
CA ASP A 47 5.08 -8.11 -28.86
C ASP A 47 6.22 -9.11 -29.07
N GLU A 48 6.18 -9.92 -30.14
CA GLU A 48 7.24 -10.90 -30.45
C GLU A 48 8.62 -10.24 -30.73
N ARG A 49 8.66 -8.92 -30.86
CA ARG A 49 9.88 -8.13 -31.07
C ARG A 49 10.45 -7.59 -29.77
N THR A 50 9.68 -7.69 -28.68
CA THR A 50 10.07 -7.35 -27.32
C THR A 50 11.11 -8.38 -26.87
N PRO A 51 12.35 -7.96 -26.55
CA PRO A 51 13.38 -8.87 -26.05
C PRO A 51 12.87 -9.64 -24.82
N GLU A 52 13.22 -10.92 -24.70
CA GLU A 52 12.83 -11.74 -23.52
C GLU A 52 13.34 -11.15 -22.20
N ASP A 53 14.48 -10.45 -22.25
CA ASP A 53 15.11 -9.78 -21.11
C ASP A 53 14.50 -8.40 -20.81
N GLN A 54 13.48 -7.95 -21.56
CA GLN A 54 12.83 -6.68 -21.26
C GLN A 54 12.00 -6.80 -19.96
N PRO A 55 12.20 -5.89 -18.98
CA PRO A 55 11.29 -5.73 -17.86
C PRO A 55 9.82 -5.78 -18.27
N LYS A 56 9.09 -6.71 -17.66
CA LYS A 56 7.65 -6.86 -17.83
C LYS A 56 6.88 -5.93 -16.88
N PRO A 57 5.77 -5.32 -17.34
CA PRO A 57 4.95 -4.47 -16.50
C PRO A 57 4.55 -5.24 -15.24
N ALA A 58 4.60 -4.61 -14.07
CA ALA A 58 4.24 -5.27 -12.82
C ALA A 58 3.14 -4.54 -12.06
N ILE A 59 2.52 -5.25 -11.14
CA ILE A 59 1.44 -4.77 -10.28
C ILE A 59 1.47 -5.54 -8.96
N ALA A 60 1.31 -4.82 -7.85
CA ALA A 60 1.07 -5.46 -6.57
C ALA A 60 -0.42 -5.47 -6.25
N LEU A 61 -0.96 -6.65 -5.96
CA LEU A 61 -2.32 -6.79 -5.46
C LEU A 61 -2.27 -6.96 -3.94
N ALA A 62 -2.94 -6.06 -3.22
CA ALA A 62 -3.00 -6.02 -1.77
C ALA A 62 -4.47 -5.96 -1.31
N ASP A 63 -5.15 -7.10 -1.27
CA ASP A 63 -6.48 -7.19 -0.68
C ASP A 63 -6.40 -7.39 0.84
N TYR A 64 -7.51 -7.24 1.57
CA TYR A 64 -7.57 -7.60 3.01
C TYR A 64 -7.44 -9.11 3.27
N GLY A 65 -7.40 -9.92 2.22
CA GLY A 65 -7.20 -11.35 2.32
C GLY A 65 -6.51 -11.92 1.08
N LEU A 66 -6.05 -13.16 1.20
CA LEU A 66 -5.21 -13.79 0.19
C LEU A 66 -6.01 -14.57 -0.88
N GLN A 67 -7.34 -14.47 -0.90
CA GLN A 67 -8.18 -15.31 -1.77
C GLN A 67 -8.02 -14.98 -3.26
N SER A 68 -7.64 -13.74 -3.58
CA SER A 68 -7.44 -13.25 -4.94
C SER A 68 -6.03 -13.48 -5.48
N VAL A 69 -5.05 -13.75 -4.61
CA VAL A 69 -3.62 -13.80 -4.97
C VAL A 69 -3.35 -14.82 -6.07
N VAL A 70 -3.89 -16.04 -5.94
CA VAL A 70 -3.70 -17.09 -6.96
C VAL A 70 -4.37 -16.70 -8.29
N LYS A 71 -5.54 -16.05 -8.23
CA LYS A 71 -6.26 -15.58 -9.43
C LYS A 71 -5.49 -14.48 -10.14
N MET A 72 -4.85 -13.59 -9.38
CA MET A 72 -3.99 -12.55 -9.91
C MET A 72 -2.73 -13.13 -10.53
N ALA A 73 -2.04 -14.04 -9.84
CA ALA A 73 -0.84 -14.69 -10.35
C ALA A 73 -1.09 -15.39 -11.71
N VAL A 74 -2.20 -16.14 -11.82
CA VAL A 74 -2.60 -16.79 -13.08
C VAL A 74 -2.95 -15.76 -14.17
N ALA A 75 -3.65 -14.68 -13.82
CA ALA A 75 -3.99 -13.63 -14.78
C ALA A 75 -2.74 -12.91 -15.31
N CYS A 76 -1.85 -12.50 -14.41
CA CYS A 76 -0.57 -11.86 -14.72
C CYS A 76 0.32 -12.74 -15.61
N SER A 77 0.49 -14.02 -15.24
CA SER A 77 1.25 -14.99 -16.03
C SER A 77 0.72 -15.12 -17.46
N ARG A 78 -0.60 -15.15 -17.66
CA ARG A 78 -1.23 -15.22 -19.00
C ARG A 78 -1.14 -13.92 -19.79
N SER A 79 -0.94 -12.79 -19.13
CA SER A 79 -0.92 -11.47 -19.74
C SER A 79 0.49 -10.89 -19.88
N GLY A 80 1.54 -11.65 -19.54
CA GLY A 80 2.92 -11.16 -19.58
C GLY A 80 3.19 -10.04 -18.56
N VAL A 81 2.45 -10.04 -17.45
CA VAL A 81 2.57 -9.07 -16.36
C VAL A 81 3.24 -9.77 -15.17
N GLU A 82 4.10 -9.06 -14.45
CA GLU A 82 4.67 -9.53 -13.19
C GLU A 82 3.74 -9.21 -12.02
N HIS A 83 3.61 -10.15 -11.09
CA HIS A 83 2.73 -10.03 -9.95
C HIS A 83 3.51 -9.94 -8.66
N MET A 84 3.25 -8.91 -7.86
CA MET A 84 3.77 -8.78 -6.51
C MET A 84 2.65 -9.07 -5.51
N CYS A 85 2.90 -9.99 -4.58
CA CYS A 85 1.88 -10.39 -3.60
C CYS A 85 1.91 -9.40 -2.43
N GLY A 86 0.85 -8.61 -2.26
CA GLY A 86 0.66 -7.71 -1.12
C GLY A 86 -0.47 -8.18 -0.21
N LEU A 87 -0.57 -7.54 0.95
CA LEU A 87 -1.65 -7.77 1.90
C LEU A 87 -2.02 -6.44 2.59
N HIS A 88 -3.27 -6.02 2.51
CA HIS A 88 -3.77 -4.93 3.36
C HIS A 88 -3.96 -5.47 4.78
N LEU A 89 -2.99 -5.20 5.64
CA LEU A 89 -3.06 -5.57 7.05
C LEU A 89 -3.78 -4.50 7.84
N ARG A 90 -4.74 -4.92 8.65
CA ARG A 90 -5.23 -4.11 9.77
C ARG A 90 -4.31 -4.32 10.95
N ILE A 91 -3.79 -3.23 11.50
CA ILE A 91 -2.86 -3.27 12.61
C ILE A 91 -3.32 -2.34 13.74
N VAL A 92 -3.07 -2.75 14.97
CA VAL A 92 -3.20 -1.94 16.16
C VAL A 92 -1.77 -1.63 16.65
N PRO A 93 -1.26 -0.40 16.48
CA PRO A 93 0.10 -0.06 16.91
C PRO A 93 0.31 -0.25 18.42
N GLU A 94 -0.73 0.05 19.21
CA GLU A 94 -0.73 -0.08 20.67
C GLU A 94 -1.91 -0.94 21.11
N ALA A 95 -1.64 -2.21 21.40
CA ALA A 95 -2.65 -3.13 21.92
C ALA A 95 -3.19 -2.64 23.27
N SER A 96 -4.51 -2.75 23.47
CA SER A 96 -5.17 -2.33 24.71
C SER A 96 -5.86 -3.52 25.36
N TRP A 97 -5.95 -3.51 26.69
CA TRP A 97 -6.83 -4.44 27.40
C TRP A 97 -8.27 -4.36 26.91
N HIS A 98 -8.71 -3.15 26.53
CA HIS A 98 -10.04 -2.90 26.00
C HIS A 98 -10.00 -2.75 24.48
N ARG A 99 -10.44 -3.78 23.75
CA ARG A 99 -10.44 -3.80 22.27
C ARG A 99 -11.18 -2.63 21.61
N TRP A 100 -12.18 -2.06 22.27
CA TRP A 100 -12.91 -0.89 21.77
C TRP A 100 -12.12 0.43 21.89
N ALA A 101 -11.07 0.47 22.69
CA ALA A 101 -10.15 1.60 22.78
C ALA A 101 -9.01 1.51 21.76
N GLU A 102 -8.84 0.37 21.09
CA GLU A 102 -7.81 0.17 20.08
C GLU A 102 -8.12 0.98 18.81
N GLN A 103 -7.13 1.75 18.39
CA GLN A 103 -7.12 2.40 17.08
C GLN A 103 -6.60 1.40 16.05
N VAL A 104 -7.48 0.94 15.16
CA VAL A 104 -7.09 0.11 14.03
C VAL A 104 -6.64 1.00 12.89
N CYS A 105 -5.46 0.72 12.36
CA CYS A 105 -4.85 1.36 11.21
C CYS A 105 -4.54 0.32 10.13
N GLU A 106 -4.00 0.77 9.01
CA GLU A 106 -3.61 -0.08 7.88
C GLU A 106 -2.11 -0.02 7.58
N LEU A 107 -1.55 -1.15 7.17
CA LEU A 107 -0.17 -1.32 6.76
C LEU A 107 -0.16 -2.26 5.54
N ILE A 108 0.70 -1.99 4.55
CA ILE A 108 0.73 -2.79 3.31
C ILE A 108 2.11 -3.42 3.14
N PRO A 109 2.34 -4.62 3.70
CA PRO A 109 3.49 -5.42 3.32
C PRO A 109 3.30 -6.07 1.92
N ILE A 110 4.41 -6.17 1.19
CA ILE A 110 4.52 -6.78 -0.13
C ILE A 110 5.70 -7.73 -0.12
N ALA A 111 5.48 -8.97 -0.57
CA ALA A 111 6.50 -10.00 -0.61
C ALA A 111 7.46 -9.79 -1.80
N GLY A 112 8.76 -9.74 -1.52
CA GLY A 112 9.84 -9.75 -2.50
C GLY A 112 10.41 -11.15 -2.76
N ASP A 113 10.23 -12.09 -1.83
CA ASP A 113 10.68 -13.48 -1.93
C ASP A 113 9.65 -14.48 -1.40
N GLU A 114 10.00 -15.78 -1.44
CA GLU A 114 9.13 -16.86 -0.97
C GLU A 114 8.93 -16.85 0.55
N GLU A 115 9.96 -16.50 1.33
CA GLU A 115 9.86 -16.43 2.80
C GLU A 115 8.93 -15.28 3.25
N ALA A 116 8.99 -14.14 2.57
CA ALA A 116 8.09 -13.02 2.74
C ALA A 116 6.66 -13.41 2.36
N TRP A 117 6.46 -14.17 1.28
CA TRP A 117 5.14 -14.71 0.94
C TRP A 117 4.57 -15.60 2.05
N LEU A 118 5.36 -16.52 2.59
CA LEU A 118 4.95 -17.35 3.73
C LEU A 118 4.66 -16.51 4.99
N SER A 119 5.39 -15.42 5.19
CA SER A 119 5.13 -14.46 6.25
C SER A 119 3.78 -13.77 6.07
N LEU A 120 3.42 -13.34 4.85
CA LEU A 120 2.09 -12.79 4.55
C LEU A 120 0.98 -13.80 4.85
N VAL A 121 1.17 -15.07 4.51
CA VAL A 121 0.23 -16.15 4.82
C VAL A 121 0.09 -16.32 6.33
N ALA A 122 1.20 -16.33 7.07
CA ALA A 122 1.19 -16.46 8.53
C ALA A 122 0.47 -15.28 9.20
N LEU A 123 0.77 -14.05 8.78
CA LEU A 123 0.13 -12.81 9.25
C LEU A 123 -1.37 -12.82 8.98
N HIS A 124 -1.79 -13.17 7.76
CA HIS A 124 -3.20 -13.30 7.40
C HIS A 124 -3.92 -14.30 8.30
N ASN A 125 -3.34 -15.48 8.51
CA ASN A 125 -3.91 -16.51 9.36
C ASN A 125 -3.97 -16.08 10.84
N ARG A 126 -2.91 -15.45 11.36
CA ARG A 126 -2.87 -14.93 12.74
C ARG A 126 -4.00 -13.92 12.97
N GLY A 127 -4.20 -12.99 12.04
CA GLY A 127 -5.28 -12.00 12.14
C GLY A 127 -6.66 -12.66 12.15
N HIS A 128 -6.88 -13.68 11.32
CA HIS A 128 -8.14 -14.40 11.27
C HIS A 128 -8.40 -15.25 12.51
N LEU A 129 -7.39 -15.96 13.02
CA LEU A 129 -7.54 -16.92 14.11
C LEU A 129 -7.57 -16.26 15.49
N SER A 130 -6.78 -15.21 15.69
CA SER A 130 -6.54 -14.63 17.02
C SER A 130 -6.99 -13.17 17.13
N GLY A 131 -7.00 -12.44 16.02
CA GLY A 131 -7.22 -11.00 15.99
C GLY A 131 -8.56 -10.53 15.41
N THR A 132 -9.51 -11.43 15.12
CA THR A 132 -10.78 -11.01 14.51
C THR A 132 -11.71 -10.33 15.52
N ASP A 133 -12.24 -9.16 15.16
CA ASP A 133 -13.38 -8.51 15.82
C ASP A 133 -14.45 -8.08 14.79
N LEU A 134 -15.41 -7.26 15.21
CA LEU A 134 -16.48 -6.75 14.33
C LEU A 134 -15.96 -5.87 13.17
N ARG A 135 -14.76 -5.33 13.27
CA ARG A 135 -14.08 -4.51 12.23
C ARG A 135 -13.24 -5.39 11.28
N GLY A 136 -13.02 -6.66 11.64
CA GLY A 136 -12.33 -7.66 10.83
C GLY A 136 -11.09 -8.25 11.51
N PRO A 137 -10.31 -9.07 10.77
CA PRO A 137 -9.02 -9.58 11.20
C PRO A 137 -8.06 -8.42 11.43
N ARG A 138 -7.34 -8.40 12.56
CA ARG A 138 -6.30 -7.41 12.86
C ARG A 138 -5.10 -8.06 13.54
N LEU A 139 -3.98 -7.37 13.53
CA LEU A 139 -2.73 -7.75 14.19
C LEU A 139 -2.27 -6.63 15.11
N ASP A 140 -1.30 -6.89 15.97
CA ASP A 140 -0.52 -5.87 16.66
C ASP A 140 0.95 -5.87 16.21
N LEU A 141 1.77 -4.98 16.78
CA LEU A 141 3.21 -4.92 16.46
C LEU A 141 3.97 -6.19 16.89
N GLN A 142 3.53 -6.87 17.95
CA GLN A 142 4.19 -8.09 18.41
C GLN A 142 3.99 -9.23 17.40
N ASP A 143 2.79 -9.33 16.80
CA ASP A 143 2.54 -10.26 15.70
C ASP A 143 3.47 -10.00 14.50
N LEU A 144 3.74 -8.72 14.17
CA LEU A 144 4.69 -8.37 13.11
C LEU A 144 6.11 -8.80 13.46
N GLU A 145 6.57 -8.51 14.67
CA GLU A 145 7.90 -8.92 15.17
C GLU A 145 8.09 -10.44 15.12
N GLU A 146 7.05 -11.18 15.50
CA GLU A 146 7.06 -12.64 15.51
C GLU A 146 7.06 -13.22 14.09
N LEU A 147 6.27 -12.67 13.17
CA LEU A 147 5.94 -13.35 11.91
C LEU A 147 6.55 -12.74 10.64
N CYS A 148 7.05 -11.49 10.68
CA CYS A 148 7.68 -10.88 9.51
C CYS A 148 9.08 -11.49 9.27
N ARG A 149 9.24 -12.20 8.14
CA ARG A 149 10.51 -12.77 7.67
C ARG A 149 10.69 -12.52 6.17
N GLY A 150 11.88 -12.78 5.63
CA GLY A 150 12.21 -12.58 4.22
C GLY A 150 12.24 -11.11 3.77
N GLU A 151 12.22 -10.91 2.46
CA GLU A 151 12.21 -9.61 1.79
C GLU A 151 10.81 -8.98 1.76
N LEU A 152 10.32 -8.53 2.92
CA LEU A 152 9.09 -7.74 3.01
C LEU A 152 9.36 -6.26 2.75
N LEU A 153 8.83 -5.74 1.64
CA LEU A 153 8.61 -4.33 1.41
C LEU A 153 7.39 -3.90 2.21
N CYS A 154 7.36 -2.70 2.76
CA CYS A 154 6.25 -2.23 3.58
C CYS A 154 5.90 -0.78 3.28
N LEU A 155 4.65 -0.53 2.93
CA LEU A 155 4.10 0.82 2.79
C LEU A 155 3.36 1.21 4.08
N SER A 156 3.46 2.49 4.46
CA SER A 156 2.79 3.04 5.65
C SER A 156 1.26 2.97 5.62
N GLY A 157 0.68 2.53 4.51
CA GLY A 157 -0.76 2.46 4.29
C GLY A 157 -1.35 3.76 3.76
N PRO A 158 -2.59 3.70 3.25
CA PRO A 158 -3.19 4.80 2.52
C PRO A 158 -3.52 5.97 3.47
N PRO A 159 -3.66 7.19 2.95
CA PRO A 159 -4.05 8.35 3.76
C PRO A 159 -5.35 8.09 4.56
N LEU A 160 -5.50 8.76 5.69
CA LEU A 160 -6.62 8.68 6.63
C LEU A 160 -6.71 7.41 7.47
N VAL A 161 -6.23 6.27 6.96
CA VAL A 161 -6.34 4.98 7.68
C VAL A 161 -5.00 4.28 7.88
N GLY A 162 -3.93 4.74 7.23
CA GLY A 162 -2.59 4.18 7.35
C GLY A 162 -2.02 4.30 8.77
N VAL A 163 -1.01 3.50 9.08
CA VAL A 163 -0.43 3.36 10.43
C VAL A 163 0.07 4.69 11.01
N LEU A 164 0.46 5.63 10.16
CA LEU A 164 0.93 6.96 10.56
C LEU A 164 -0.18 8.01 10.59
N SER A 165 -1.33 7.77 9.96
CA SER A 165 -2.39 8.77 9.81
C SER A 165 -2.87 9.32 11.16
N PRO A 166 -3.15 8.51 12.19
CA PRO A 166 -3.64 9.05 13.46
C PRO A 166 -2.64 9.95 14.18
N SER A 167 -1.34 9.66 14.08
CA SER A 167 -0.28 10.49 14.68
C SER A 167 -0.04 11.79 13.89
N LEU A 168 -0.20 11.76 12.57
CA LEU A 168 -0.04 12.93 11.72
C LEU A 168 -1.25 13.88 11.81
N GLU A 169 -2.47 13.34 11.85
CA GLU A 169 -3.71 14.13 11.88
C GLU A 169 -3.99 14.78 13.23
N ARG A 170 -3.59 14.12 14.33
CA ARG A 170 -3.76 14.63 15.70
C ARG A 170 -2.55 15.41 16.19
N CYS A 171 -1.54 15.59 15.33
CA CYS A 171 -0.32 16.27 15.69
C CYS A 171 -0.59 17.75 16.02
N ALA A 172 -0.13 18.20 17.19
CA ALA A 172 -0.22 19.60 17.59
C ALA A 172 0.65 20.53 16.73
N ASP A 173 1.82 20.02 16.29
CA ASP A 173 2.75 20.73 15.41
C ASP A 173 3.08 19.88 14.18
N PRO A 174 2.38 20.10 13.05
CA PRO A 174 2.62 19.37 11.80
C PRO A 174 4.03 19.54 11.24
N THR A 175 4.79 20.56 11.66
CA THR A 175 6.18 20.76 11.23
C THR A 175 7.16 19.88 11.99
N ASN A 176 6.74 19.31 13.12
CA ASN A 176 7.53 18.40 13.95
C ASN A 176 6.67 17.28 14.56
N PRO A 177 6.25 16.28 13.76
CA PRO A 177 5.35 15.22 14.21
C PRO A 177 6.09 14.12 15.00
N VAL A 178 6.50 14.44 16.23
CA VAL A 178 7.29 13.56 17.11
C VAL A 178 6.69 12.16 17.26
N GLU A 179 5.37 12.05 17.50
CA GLU A 179 4.69 10.75 17.66
C GLU A 179 4.77 9.89 16.38
N ALA A 180 4.62 10.51 15.21
CA ALA A 180 4.75 9.80 13.94
C ALA A 180 6.20 9.30 13.74
N PHE A 181 7.20 10.08 14.14
CA PHE A 181 8.60 9.65 14.06
C PHE A 181 8.89 8.43 14.95
N VAL A 182 8.26 8.31 16.12
CA VAL A 182 8.40 7.11 16.96
C VAL A 182 7.88 5.87 16.24
N HIS A 183 6.68 5.95 15.64
CA HIS A 183 6.13 4.84 14.85
C HIS A 183 6.97 4.51 13.63
N VAL A 184 7.46 5.52 12.90
CA VAL A 184 8.36 5.31 11.74
C VAL A 184 9.63 4.59 12.17
N ARG A 185 10.25 4.98 13.29
CA ARG A 185 11.47 4.30 13.79
C ARG A 185 11.19 2.83 14.07
N ARG A 186 10.11 2.51 14.78
CA ARG A 186 9.76 1.12 15.09
C ARG A 186 9.49 0.30 13.83
N LEU A 187 8.79 0.86 12.85
CA LEU A 187 8.54 0.18 11.58
C LEU A 187 9.81 0.01 10.74
N ARG A 188 10.75 0.97 10.78
CA ARG A 188 12.05 0.84 10.13
C ARG A 188 12.95 -0.22 10.76
N GLU A 189 12.81 -0.48 12.06
CA GLU A 189 13.49 -1.62 12.71
C GLU A 189 12.95 -2.96 12.18
N LEU A 190 11.64 -3.06 11.94
CA LEU A 190 11.00 -4.26 11.41
C LEU A 190 11.25 -4.46 9.90
N PHE A 191 11.31 -3.36 9.14
CA PHE A 191 11.50 -3.37 7.68
C PHE A 191 12.73 -2.53 7.31
N PRO A 192 13.95 -3.00 7.66
CA PRO A 192 15.18 -2.24 7.43
C PRO A 192 15.37 -2.00 5.93
N ASP A 193 15.57 -0.72 5.57
CA ASP A 193 15.69 -0.23 4.18
C ASP A 193 14.51 -0.57 3.24
N ARG A 194 13.39 -1.06 3.80
CA ARG A 194 12.22 -1.55 3.05
C ARG A 194 10.90 -0.96 3.52
N PHE A 195 10.94 -0.01 4.46
CA PHE A 195 9.78 0.78 4.86
C PHE A 195 9.67 2.06 4.02
N TYR A 196 8.51 2.26 3.39
CA TYR A 196 8.23 3.39 2.53
C TYR A 196 7.00 4.16 3.02
N LEU A 197 7.07 5.48 2.95
CA LEU A 197 5.91 6.33 3.16
C LEU A 197 5.02 6.29 1.93
N GLU A 198 3.77 5.89 2.13
CA GLU A 198 2.79 5.89 1.06
C GLU A 198 2.24 7.31 0.87
N LEU A 199 2.34 7.79 -0.37
CA LEU A 199 1.73 9.03 -0.79
C LEU A 199 0.63 8.69 -1.78
N ALA A 200 -0.61 9.04 -1.45
CA ALA A 200 -1.73 8.96 -2.38
C ALA A 200 -2.46 10.31 -2.40
N TYR A 201 -2.69 10.81 -3.61
CA TYR A 201 -3.40 12.06 -3.82
C TYR A 201 -4.67 11.81 -4.61
N SER A 202 -5.82 12.05 -3.97
CA SER A 202 -7.09 12.19 -4.67
C SER A 202 -7.38 13.67 -4.79
N ALA A 203 -7.50 14.16 -6.03
CA ALA A 203 -8.03 15.50 -6.24
C ALA A 203 -9.51 15.48 -5.86
N GLU A 204 -9.82 15.86 -4.63
CA GLU A 204 -11.19 16.23 -4.29
C GLU A 204 -11.56 17.37 -5.24
N ARG A 205 -12.56 17.13 -6.10
CA ARG A 205 -13.09 18.15 -6.98
C ARG A 205 -13.82 19.15 -6.09
N THR A 206 -13.08 20.07 -5.50
CA THR A 206 -13.62 21.19 -4.75
C THR A 206 -14.55 21.89 -5.71
N GLY A 207 -15.86 21.75 -5.48
CA GLY A 207 -16.87 22.48 -6.22
C GLY A 207 -16.65 23.96 -5.96
N LEU A 208 -15.84 24.60 -6.80
CA LEU A 208 -15.76 26.06 -6.87
C LEU A 208 -17.03 26.56 -7.55
N ALA A 209 -18.11 26.56 -6.78
CA ALA A 209 -19.26 27.42 -6.98
C ALA A 209 -19.49 28.16 -5.66
N GLY A 210 -18.91 29.36 -5.55
CA GLY A 210 -19.33 30.37 -4.57
C GLY A 210 -18.30 30.83 -3.54
N GLY A 211 -17.69 31.99 -3.78
CA GLY A 211 -17.64 33.10 -2.82
C GLY A 211 -16.58 33.12 -1.71
N GLY A 212 -15.62 34.06 -1.83
CA GLY A 212 -15.02 34.79 -0.71
C GLY A 212 -13.53 34.51 -0.43
N PRO A 213 -12.66 35.55 -0.31
CA PRO A 213 -11.27 35.36 0.07
C PRO A 213 -11.16 35.22 1.59
N GLY A 214 -10.56 34.13 2.09
CA GLY A 214 -10.07 34.12 3.48
C GLY A 214 -10.30 32.88 4.34
N ARG A 215 -10.39 31.65 3.79
CA ARG A 215 -10.27 30.43 4.62
C ARG A 215 -9.25 29.46 4.04
N ARG A 216 -8.18 29.21 4.81
CA ARG A 216 -7.23 28.11 4.57
C ARG A 216 -8.00 26.78 4.68
N PRO A 217 -7.78 25.81 3.78
CA PRO A 217 -8.46 24.52 3.87
C PRO A 217 -7.92 23.75 5.07
N VAL A 218 -8.82 23.43 6.01
CA VAL A 218 -8.61 22.42 7.04
C VAL A 218 -9.08 21.11 6.42
N ALA A 219 -8.18 20.16 6.25
CA ALA A 219 -8.51 18.83 5.74
C ALA A 219 -9.28 18.06 6.82
N SER A 220 -10.58 17.85 6.59
CA SER A 220 -11.37 16.68 7.00
C SER A 220 -12.85 16.95 6.76
N ALA A 221 -13.54 16.03 6.06
CA ALA A 221 -14.76 15.39 6.57
C ALA A 221 -15.44 14.50 5.49
N VAL A 222 -15.38 13.20 5.74
CA VAL A 222 -16.47 12.21 5.71
C VAL A 222 -17.70 12.43 4.80
N ALA A 223 -17.98 11.34 4.06
CA ALA A 223 -19.24 10.88 3.44
C ALA A 223 -19.53 11.29 1.97
N ALA A 224 -19.30 10.33 1.07
CA ALA A 224 -20.12 10.16 -0.13
C ALA A 224 -20.19 8.69 -0.58
N ARG A 225 -21.40 8.27 -0.97
CA ARG A 225 -21.77 6.95 -1.53
C ARG A 225 -21.16 6.73 -2.93
N PRO A 226 -21.10 5.47 -3.41
CA PRO A 226 -20.22 5.08 -4.50
C PRO A 226 -20.85 5.47 -5.83
N ASN A 227 -20.09 6.18 -6.66
CA ASN A 227 -20.13 6.02 -8.11
C ASN A 227 -18.86 6.63 -8.71
N HIS A 228 -18.09 5.77 -9.38
CA HIS A 228 -16.95 6.08 -10.25
C HIS A 228 -15.90 7.05 -9.68
N LEU A 229 -15.21 6.65 -8.61
CA LEU A 229 -13.91 7.22 -8.30
C LEU A 229 -12.82 6.32 -8.90
N GLN A 230 -12.25 6.72 -10.04
CA GLN A 230 -10.90 6.27 -10.38
C GLN A 230 -9.95 6.93 -9.39
N VAL A 231 -9.62 6.23 -8.31
CA VAL A 231 -8.50 6.61 -7.45
C VAL A 231 -7.24 6.49 -8.31
N LYS A 232 -6.68 7.62 -8.75
CA LYS A 232 -5.32 7.65 -9.28
C LYS A 232 -4.38 7.68 -8.09
N SER A 233 -4.12 6.53 -7.49
CA SER A 233 -3.03 6.38 -6.53
C SER A 233 -1.71 6.58 -7.27
N LYS A 234 -1.12 7.77 -7.14
CA LYS A 234 0.27 8.03 -7.54
C LYS A 234 1.16 7.77 -6.34
N ILE A 235 1.74 6.58 -6.26
CA ILE A 235 2.73 6.23 -5.24
C ILE A 235 4.06 6.85 -5.66
N LEU A 236 4.39 8.00 -5.08
CA LEU A 236 5.73 8.55 -5.16
C LEU A 236 6.57 7.82 -4.10
N ILE A 237 7.41 6.88 -4.52
CA ILE A 237 8.45 6.32 -3.64
C ILE A 237 9.46 7.45 -3.43
N VAL A 238 9.36 8.15 -2.30
CA VAL A 238 10.36 9.14 -1.90
C VAL A 238 11.59 8.38 -1.44
N ASP A 239 12.62 8.41 -2.29
CA ASP A 239 13.92 7.84 -1.99
C ASP A 239 14.51 8.48 -0.72
N LYS A 240 15.34 7.70 -0.04
CA LYS A 240 15.97 7.92 1.28
C LYS A 240 16.09 9.40 1.70
N TYR A 241 15.60 9.72 2.91
CA TYR A 241 16.15 10.82 3.71
C TYR A 241 17.36 10.28 4.48
N PRO A 242 18.62 10.55 4.07
CA PRO A 242 19.78 10.03 4.78
C PRO A 242 20.24 10.95 5.93
N GLU A 243 19.74 12.20 6.03
CA GLU A 243 20.39 13.22 6.87
C GLU A 243 19.43 14.20 7.56
N ALA A 244 18.54 13.71 8.45
CA ALA A 244 17.73 14.63 9.27
C ALA A 244 17.48 14.16 10.71
N ILE A 245 18.32 13.26 11.23
CA ILE A 245 18.28 12.85 12.63
C ILE A 245 19.72 12.72 13.14
N GLU A 246 20.30 13.86 13.48
CA GLU A 246 21.27 13.99 14.58
C GLU A 246 20.73 15.03 15.57
#